data_AF-A0AAV8YHW9-F1
#
_entry.id   AF-A0AAV8YHW9-F1
#
_cell.length_a   1.000
_cell.length_b   1.000
_cell.length_c   1.000
_cell.angle_alpha   90.00
_cell.angle_beta   90.00
_cell.angle_gamma   90.00
#
_symmetry.space_group_name_H-M   'P 1'
#
loop_
_entity.id
_entity.type
_entity.pdbx_description
1 polymer ?
#
loop_
_entity_poly.entity_id
_entity_poly.type
_entity_poly.pdbx_seq_one_letter_code
_entity_poly.pdbx_strand_id
1 'polypeptide(L)'
;MIKFAVKVGLATAAIYYVKEQNVWKNSNESLKTYEKLKETVKPYVQEAKSQIPIELPALPETDGLPSLVKQSWNAGVLATFKFLAESPRTVSNWSKKGVEKALENEGIKNFIESFSSAKSSVETKVTAKEEKK
;
A
#
# COMPACT_ATOMS: atom_id res chain seq x y z
N MET A 1 1.95 -1.98 -15.33
CA MET A 1 1.40 -0.68 -14.88
C MET A 1 -0.10 -0.76 -14.59
N ILE A 2 -0.97 -1.00 -15.58
CA ILE A 2 -2.45 -0.99 -15.40
C ILE A 2 -2.95 -2.03 -14.36
N LYS A 3 -2.47 -3.28 -14.43
CA LYS A 3 -2.84 -4.31 -13.43
C LYS A 3 -2.45 -3.94 -12.00
N PHE A 4 -1.35 -3.20 -11.83
CA PHE A 4 -0.91 -2.71 -10.53
C PHE A 4 -1.81 -1.56 -10.07
N ALA A 5 -2.12 -0.61 -10.96
CA ALA A 5 -3.03 0.50 -10.66
C ALA A 5 -4.44 0.01 -10.27
N VAL A 6 -4.97 -1.02 -10.95
CA VAL A 6 -6.27 -1.63 -10.60
C VAL A 6 -6.22 -2.29 -9.22
N LYS A 7 -5.17 -3.05 -8.93
CA LYS A 7 -5.00 -3.70 -7.61
C LYS A 7 -4.85 -2.68 -6.49
N VAL A 8 -4.06 -1.63 -6.71
CA VAL A 8 -3.89 -0.53 -5.75
C VAL A 8 -5.20 0.22 -5.59
N GLY A 9 -5.91 0.54 -6.66
CA GLY A 9 -7.21 1.20 -6.61
C GLY A 9 -8.25 0.40 -5.81
N LEU A 10 -8.35 -0.91 -6.03
CA LEU A 10 -9.21 -1.80 -5.25
C LEU A 10 -8.81 -1.84 -3.76
N ALA A 11 -7.52 -1.96 -3.47
CA ALA A 11 -7.02 -1.97 -2.10
C ALA A 11 -7.30 -0.63 -1.38
N THR A 12 -7.05 0.50 -2.05
CA THR A 12 -7.32 1.84 -1.51
C THR A 12 -8.81 2.06 -1.29
N ALA A 13 -9.67 1.62 -2.22
CA ALA A 13 -11.12 1.70 -2.07
C ALA A 13 -11.61 0.86 -0.88
N ALA A 14 -11.10 -0.36 -0.71
CA ALA A 14 -11.41 -1.20 0.44
C ALA A 14 -11.00 -0.54 1.77
N ILE A 15 -9.79 0.03 1.83
CA ILE A 15 -9.32 0.76 3.02
C ILE A 15 -10.20 1.99 3.30
N TYR A 16 -10.60 2.73 2.27
CA TYR A 16 -11.46 3.90 2.42
C TYR A 16 -12.84 3.54 2.97
N TYR A 17 -13.43 2.45 2.45
CA TYR A 17 -14.69 1.91 2.94
C TYR A 17 -14.60 1.44 4.40
N VAL A 18 -13.50 0.79 4.79
CA VAL A 18 -13.26 0.37 6.18
C VAL A 18 -13.04 1.57 7.11
N LYS A 19 -12.46 2.67 6.60
CA LYS A 19 -12.32 3.93 7.34
C LYS A 19 -13.69 4.60 7.57
N GLU A 20 -14.57 4.59 6.59
CA GLU A 20 -15.94 5.11 6.73
C GLU A 20 -16.78 4.31 7.72
N GLN A 21 -16.53 3.00 7.84
CA GLN A 21 -17.16 2.15 8.86
C GLN A 21 -16.64 2.39 10.28
N ASN A 22 -15.78 3.40 10.50
CA ASN A 22 -15.23 3.81 11.80
C ASN A 22 -14.58 2.67 12.61
N VAL A 23 -14.21 1.57 11.95
CA VAL A 23 -13.60 0.38 12.58
C VAL A 23 -12.32 0.73 13.33
N TRP A 24 -11.61 1.78 12.90
CA TRP A 24 -10.29 2.18 13.41
C TRP A 24 -10.30 3.48 14.22
N LYS A 25 -11.47 4.11 14.43
CA LYS A 25 -11.52 5.50 14.92
C LYS A 25 -11.69 5.61 16.43
N ASN A 26 -12.81 5.15 16.99
CA ASN A 26 -13.10 5.22 18.42
C ASN A 26 -13.62 3.87 18.92
N SER A 27 -13.16 3.44 20.09
CA SER A 27 -13.55 2.16 20.71
C SER A 27 -15.07 2.00 20.80
N ASN A 28 -15.80 3.05 21.17
CA ASN A 28 -17.27 3.01 21.30
C ASN A 28 -18.00 2.83 19.95
N GLU A 29 -17.53 3.47 18.88
CA GLU A 29 -18.13 3.34 17.53
C GLU A 29 -17.77 2.02 16.85
N SER A 30 -16.53 1.55 17.06
CA SER A 30 -16.09 0.23 16.59
C SER A 30 -16.86 -0.90 17.28
N LEU A 31 -17.16 -0.77 18.58
CA LEU A 31 -17.98 -1.74 19.33
C LEU A 31 -19.42 -1.76 18.82
N LYS A 32 -20.05 -0.60 18.58
CA LYS A 32 -21.40 -0.54 18.00
C LYS A 32 -21.46 -1.15 16.59
N THR A 33 -20.43 -0.92 15.79
CA THR A 33 -20.33 -1.50 14.44
C THR A 33 -20.10 -3.02 14.51
N TYR A 34 -19.29 -3.47 15.46
CA TYR A 34 -19.06 -4.88 15.76
C TYR A 34 -20.33 -5.58 16.28
N GLU A 35 -21.11 -4.93 17.14
CA GLU A 35 -22.39 -5.46 17.64
C GLU A 35 -23.40 -5.59 16.50
N LYS A 36 -23.54 -4.57 15.65
CA LYS A 36 -24.39 -4.65 14.44
C LYS A 36 -23.93 -5.75 13.48
N LEU A 37 -22.63 -5.90 13.30
CA LEU A 37 -22.06 -6.99 12.49
C LEU A 37 -22.38 -8.34 13.12
N LYS A 38 -22.22 -8.48 14.44
CA LYS A 38 -22.55 -9.69 15.19
C LYS A 38 -24.04 -10.04 15.09
N GLU A 39 -24.93 -9.06 15.18
CA GLU A 39 -26.38 -9.25 14.99
C GLU A 39 -26.72 -9.69 13.56
N THR A 40 -26.08 -9.09 12.56
CA THR A 40 -26.26 -9.44 11.14
C THR A 40 -25.70 -10.83 10.81
N VAL A 41 -24.62 -11.24 11.49
CA VAL A 41 -23.94 -12.53 11.30
C VAL A 41 -24.57 -13.64 12.16
N LYS A 42 -25.33 -13.29 13.22
CA LYS A 42 -26.03 -14.21 14.12
C LYS A 42 -26.90 -15.25 13.42
N PRO A 43 -27.78 -14.90 12.45
CA PRO A 43 -28.61 -15.90 11.76
C PRO A 43 -27.77 -16.89 10.95
N TYR A 44 -26.70 -16.42 10.28
CA TYR A 44 -25.80 -17.27 9.50
C TYR A 44 -24.93 -18.18 10.38
N VAL A 45 -24.53 -17.73 11.57
CA VAL A 45 -23.82 -18.56 12.55
C VAL A 45 -24.76 -19.61 13.16
N GLN A 46 -26.04 -19.29 13.35
CA GLN A 46 -27.02 -20.27 13.81
C GLN A 46 -27.33 -21.32 12.74
N GLU A 47 -27.44 -20.91 11.47
CA GLU A 47 -27.63 -21.81 10.34
C GLU A 47 -26.39 -22.70 10.12
N ALA A 48 -25.19 -22.12 10.19
CA ALA A 48 -23.93 -22.87 10.13
C ALA A 48 -23.75 -23.84 11.32
N LYS A 49 -24.19 -23.46 12.53
CA LYS A 49 -24.21 -24.37 13.70
C LYS A 49 -25.27 -25.47 13.58
N SER A 50 -26.35 -25.24 12.83
CA SER A 50 -27.43 -26.23 12.66
C SER A 50 -27.11 -27.25 11.57
N GLN A 51 -26.35 -26.84 10.54
CA GLN A 51 -25.91 -27.73 9.45
C GLN A 51 -24.63 -28.52 9.78
N ILE A 52 -23.91 -28.13 10.83
CA ILE A 52 -22.67 -28.78 11.27
C ILE A 52 -22.93 -29.38 12.66
N PRO A 53 -23.31 -30.67 12.78
CA PRO A 53 -23.40 -31.38 14.06
C PRO A 53 -22.00 -31.75 14.55
N ILE A 54 -21.15 -30.75 14.75
CA ILE A 54 -19.83 -30.89 15.34
C ILE A 54 -19.83 -29.91 16.50
N GLU A 55 -19.92 -30.45 17.72
CA GLU A 55 -19.47 -29.72 18.90
C GLU A 55 -18.07 -29.21 18.56
N LEU A 56 -17.92 -27.89 18.39
CA LEU A 56 -16.62 -27.27 18.19
C LEU A 56 -15.71 -27.85 19.26
N PRO A 57 -14.73 -28.73 18.92
CA PRO A 57 -13.83 -29.25 19.93
C PRO A 57 -13.23 -28.02 20.61
N ALA A 58 -13.23 -28.01 21.94
CA ALA A 58 -12.62 -26.93 22.70
C ALA A 58 -11.29 -26.61 22.02
N LEU A 59 -11.15 -25.37 21.54
CA LEU A 59 -9.94 -24.91 20.86
C LEU A 59 -8.76 -25.45 21.67
N PRO A 60 -7.86 -26.25 21.06
CA PRO A 60 -6.79 -26.88 21.81
C PRO A 60 -6.12 -25.80 22.65
N GLU A 61 -5.94 -26.10 23.94
CA GLU A 61 -5.43 -25.15 24.93
C GLU A 61 -4.25 -24.37 24.32
N THR A 62 -4.35 -23.06 24.47
CA THR A 62 -3.78 -22.00 23.65
C THR A 62 -2.27 -21.88 23.74
N ASP A 63 -1.52 -22.97 23.61
CA ASP A 63 -0.06 -22.93 23.73
C ASP A 63 0.61 -22.78 22.35
N GLY A 64 -0.01 -23.31 21.29
CA GLY A 64 0.53 -23.26 19.92
C GLY A 64 0.05 -22.08 19.06
N LEU A 65 -1.19 -21.61 19.24
CA LEU A 65 -1.75 -20.51 18.46
C LEU A 65 -1.07 -19.15 18.74
N PRO A 66 -0.87 -18.73 20.00
CA PRO A 66 -0.20 -17.46 20.26
C PRO A 66 1.27 -17.49 19.87
N SER A 67 1.95 -18.64 19.82
CA SER A 67 3.34 -18.73 19.38
C SER A 67 3.48 -18.53 17.86
N LEU A 68 2.56 -19.11 17.06
CA LEU A 68 2.49 -18.86 15.62
C LEU A 68 2.15 -17.41 15.29
N VAL A 69 1.20 -16.81 16.03
CA VAL A 69 0.85 -15.39 15.89
C VAL A 69 2.02 -14.50 16.28
N LYS A 70 2.74 -14.80 17.37
CA LYS A 70 3.96 -14.08 17.75
C LYS A 70 5.06 -14.22 16.71
N GLN A 71 5.29 -15.42 16.19
CA GLN A 71 6.35 -15.68 15.22
C GLN A 71 6.06 -15.00 13.88
N SER A 72 4.82 -15.07 13.38
CA SER A 72 4.38 -14.38 12.16
C SER A 72 4.43 -12.86 12.31
N TRP A 73 4.07 -12.32 13.47
CA TRP A 73 4.22 -10.91 13.78
C TRP A 73 5.68 -10.46 13.73
N ASN A 74 6.57 -11.17 14.44
CA ASN A 74 8.00 -10.86 14.45
C ASN A 74 8.64 -10.97 13.07
N ALA A 75 8.27 -12.01 12.31
CA ALA A 75 8.72 -12.18 10.93
C ALA A 75 8.20 -11.05 10.03
N GLY A 76 6.95 -10.63 10.19
CA GLY A 76 6.34 -9.52 9.45
C GLY A 76 7.02 -8.18 9.73
N VAL A 77 7.29 -7.87 11.01
CA VAL A 77 8.02 -6.67 11.41
C VAL A 77 9.43 -6.67 10.80
N LEU A 78 10.15 -7.78 10.93
CA LEU A 78 11.50 -7.91 10.37
C LEU A 78 11.51 -7.77 8.84
N ALA A 79 10.56 -8.41 8.15
CA ALA A 79 10.44 -8.32 6.69
C ALA A 79 10.14 -6.89 6.23
N THR A 80 9.29 -6.16 6.95
CA THR A 80 8.92 -4.78 6.62
C THR A 80 10.11 -3.84 6.77
N PHE A 81 10.85 -3.93 7.87
CA PHE A 81 12.04 -3.10 8.08
C PHE A 81 13.17 -3.44 7.12
N LYS A 82 13.37 -4.73 6.80
CA LYS A 82 14.33 -5.15 5.76
C LYS A 82 13.94 -4.59 4.39
N PHE A 83 12.66 -4.67 4.03
CA PHE A 83 12.16 -4.10 2.78
C PHE A 83 12.35 -2.58 2.74
N LEU A 84 12.04 -1.86 3.81
CA LEU A 84 12.27 -0.42 3.91
C LEU A 84 13.75 -0.05 3.78
N ALA A 85 14.65 -0.84 4.37
CA ALA A 85 16.09 -0.63 4.28
C ALA A 85 16.65 -0.92 2.87
N GLU A 86 16.14 -1.97 2.20
CA GLU A 86 16.61 -2.38 0.86
C GLU A 86 15.93 -1.61 -0.28
N SER A 87 14.77 -1.01 -0.03
CA SER A 87 13.98 -0.29 -1.02
C SER A 87 14.74 0.88 -1.67
N PRO A 88 15.38 1.82 -0.94
CA PRO A 88 16.12 2.92 -1.56
C PRO A 88 17.24 2.45 -2.49
N ARG A 89 17.92 1.36 -2.14
CA ARG A 89 19.01 0.80 -2.94
C ARG A 89 18.48 0.11 -4.20
N THR A 90 17.36 -0.60 -4.07
CA THR A 90 16.71 -1.28 -5.21
C THR A 90 16.11 -0.26 -6.18
N VAL A 91 15.40 0.75 -5.65
CA VAL A 91 14.80 1.82 -6.46
C VAL A 91 15.89 2.63 -7.17
N SER A 92 16.95 3.05 -6.49
CA SER A 92 18.04 3.80 -7.13
C SER A 92 18.74 3.01 -8.24
N ASN A 93 18.98 1.71 -8.05
CA ASN A 93 19.56 0.86 -9.08
C ASN A 93 18.63 0.68 -10.29
N TRP A 94 17.32 0.54 -10.05
CA TRP A 94 16.32 0.44 -11.12
C TRP A 94 16.17 1.76 -11.87
N SER A 95 16.15 2.88 -11.16
CA SER A 95 16.12 4.21 -11.76
C SER A 95 17.35 4.48 -12.62
N LYS A 96 18.56 4.16 -12.13
CA LYS A 96 19.80 4.30 -12.93
C LYS A 96 19.75 3.48 -14.21
N LYS A 97 19.40 2.19 -14.11
CA LYS A 97 19.24 1.31 -15.29
C LYS A 97 18.16 1.79 -16.25
N GLY A 98 17.07 2.36 -15.72
CA GLY A 98 15.99 2.93 -16.53
C GLY A 98 16.45 4.16 -17.31
N VAL A 99 17.21 5.05 -16.66
CA VAL A 99 17.79 6.24 -17.29
C VAL A 99 18.83 5.85 -18.34
N GLU A 100 19.73 4.92 -18.04
CA GLU A 100 20.73 4.42 -18.99
C GLU A 100 20.06 3.85 -20.24
N LYS A 101 19.07 2.96 -20.09
CA LYS A 101 18.33 2.39 -21.23
C LYS A 101 17.46 3.41 -21.98
N ALA A 102 16.99 4.45 -21.30
CA ALA A 102 16.25 5.53 -21.95
C ALA A 102 17.18 6.41 -22.81
N LEU A 103 18.42 6.64 -22.35
CA LEU A 103 19.41 7.46 -23.06
C LEU A 103 20.09 6.72 -24.23
N GLU A 104 20.03 5.38 -24.25
CA GLU A 104 20.46 4.56 -25.40
C GLU A 104 19.57 4.77 -26.64
N ASN A 105 18.34 5.28 -26.48
CA ASN A 105 17.44 5.56 -27.61
C ASN A 105 17.60 7.02 -28.07
N GLU A 106 18.05 7.23 -29.31
CA GLU A 106 18.25 8.57 -29.89
C GLU A 106 17.00 9.45 -29.81
N GLY A 107 15.79 8.88 -29.96
CA GLY A 107 14.54 9.65 -29.88
C GLY A 107 14.27 10.21 -28.49
N ILE A 108 14.58 9.46 -27.43
CA ILE A 108 14.39 9.90 -26.04
C ILE A 108 15.49 10.88 -25.63
N LYS A 109 16.73 10.65 -26.09
CA LYS A 109 17.84 11.58 -25.87
C LYS A 109 17.55 12.96 -26.46
N ASN A 110 17.13 13.01 -27.73
CA ASN A 110 16.77 14.27 -28.41
C ASN A 110 15.57 14.96 -27.75
N PHE A 111 14.59 14.18 -27.28
CA PHE A 111 13.47 14.70 -26.51
C PHE A 111 13.94 15.34 -25.20
N ILE A 112 14.78 14.68 -24.40
CA ILE A 112 15.31 15.23 -23.14
C ILE A 112 16.18 16.48 -23.38
N GLU A 113 17.05 16.47 -24.39
CA GLU A 113 17.87 17.63 -24.74
C GLU A 113 17.03 18.84 -25.15
N SER A 114 15.88 18.62 -25.81
CA SER A 114 14.93 19.70 -26.14
C SER A 114 14.37 20.39 -24.90
N PHE A 115 14.11 19.66 -23.80
CA PHE A 115 13.69 20.27 -22.53
C PHE A 115 14.84 21.00 -21.84
N SER A 116 16.06 20.47 -21.92
CA SER A 116 17.24 21.12 -21.34
C SER A 116 17.54 22.44 -22.05
N SER A 117 17.46 22.47 -23.38
CA SER A 117 17.62 23.68 -24.19
C SER A 117 16.49 24.70 -23.97
N ALA A 118 15.26 24.22 -23.73
CA ALA A 118 14.14 25.08 -23.40
C ALA A 118 14.32 25.73 -22.02
N LYS A 119 14.85 24.99 -21.04
CA LYS A 119 15.11 25.50 -19.69
C LYS A 119 16.19 26.58 -19.67
N SER A 120 17.31 26.40 -20.39
CA SER A 120 18.38 27.40 -20.44
C SER A 120 17.90 28.71 -21.11
N SER A 121 17.07 28.60 -22.16
CA SER A 121 16.50 29.76 -22.86
C SER A 121 15.52 30.56 -22.00
N VAL A 122 14.89 29.93 -21.00
CA VAL A 122 14.02 30.60 -20.04
C VAL A 122 14.85 31.33 -18.98
N GLU A 123 15.92 30.71 -18.44
CA GLU A 123 16.81 31.35 -17.46
C GLU A 123 17.54 32.57 -18.04
N THR A 124 18.01 32.52 -19.29
CA THR A 124 18.67 33.68 -19.94
C THR A 124 17.72 34.85 -20.19
N LYS A 125 16.43 34.59 -20.41
CA LYS A 125 15.41 35.64 -20.59
C LYS A 125 14.99 36.27 -19.25
N VAL A 126 15.11 35.55 -18.14
CA VAL A 126 14.78 36.05 -16.80
C VAL A 126 15.90 36.98 -16.30
N THR A 127 17.18 36.58 -16.44
CA THR A 127 18.32 37.41 -16.05
C THR A 127 18.46 38.67 -16.91
N ALA A 128 18.22 38.59 -18.23
CA ALA A 128 18.21 39.77 -19.12
C ALA A 128 17.05 40.76 -18.84
N LYS A 129 16.04 40.35 -18.05
CA LYS A 129 14.92 41.20 -17.64
C LYS A 129 15.17 41.87 -16.28
N GLU A 130 16.04 41.31 -15.44
CA GLU A 130 16.49 41.93 -14.19
C GLU A 130 17.55 43.03 -14.41
N GLU A 131 18.43 42.91 -15.40
CA GLU A 131 19.42 43.96 -15.71
C GLU A 131 18.84 45.21 -16.41
N LYS A 132 17.56 45.19 -16.79
CA LYS A 132 16.87 46.32 -17.47
C LYS A 132 15.89 47.08 -16.58
N LYS A 133 15.94 46.89 -15.26
CA LYS A 133 15.13 47.63 -14.28
C LYS A 133 16.03 48.38 -13.31
#